data_AF-A0A5E4KCI2-F1
#
_entry.id   AF-A0A5E4KCI2-F1
#
_cell.length_a   1.000
_cell.length_b   1.000
_cell.length_c   1.000
_cell.angle_alpha   90.00
_cell.angle_beta   90.00
_cell.angle_gamma   90.00
#
_symmetry.space_group_name_H-M   'P 1'
#
loop_
_entity.id
_entity.type
_entity.pdbx_description
1 polymer ?
#
loop_
_entity_poly.entity_id
_entity_poly.type
_entity_poly.pdbx_seq_one_letter_code
_entity_poly.pdbx_strand_id
1 'polypeptide(L)'
;MSKMIYEKPIWKLLEEFAAAKGEKTFTYDDILEWFEKNYSKINKSSVKLHIISCSVNNPQRINYSVKKDILFKLENGNFKKYDSTNDGLWIGGGQKEKTEIDDESSSPRNLKQSNNHDNNYSSKMNKSKRTILNNSMRMRIWRRFWGNNMDGKCVVCELSIAVETFEAGHIVSVAKGGGDDILNFAPICKGCNSGMRTENMMDYKNRVYPHIHVKSLVNFP
;
A
#
# COMPACT_ATOMS: atom_id res chain seq x y z
N MET A 1 -18.98 11.74 12.56
CA MET A 1 -17.79 12.49 12.10
C MET A 1 -16.97 12.86 13.31
N SER A 2 -15.68 12.50 13.36
CA SER A 2 -14.82 12.79 14.52
C SER A 2 -14.76 14.31 14.74
N LYS A 3 -15.09 14.77 15.95
CA LYS A 3 -14.96 16.18 16.34
C LYS A 3 -13.50 16.58 16.19
N MET A 4 -13.21 17.41 15.19
CA MET A 4 -11.85 17.90 14.97
C MET A 4 -11.53 18.96 16.02
N ILE A 5 -10.47 18.75 16.79
CA ILE A 5 -10.03 19.68 17.84
C ILE A 5 -9.47 20.97 17.22
N TYR A 6 -8.89 20.84 16.02
CA TYR A 6 -8.34 21.91 15.18
C TYR A 6 -8.86 21.74 13.75
N GLU A 7 -8.72 22.78 12.92
CA GLU A 7 -9.20 22.80 11.52
C GLU A 7 -8.57 21.73 10.61
N LYS A 8 -7.40 21.19 11.00
CA LYS A 8 -6.66 20.17 10.24
C LYS A 8 -6.59 18.85 11.00
N PRO A 9 -6.69 17.70 10.30
CA PRO A 9 -6.47 16.40 10.93
C PRO A 9 -4.98 16.18 11.26
N ILE A 10 -4.70 15.29 12.23
CA ILE A 10 -3.35 15.05 12.75
C ILE A 10 -2.37 14.67 11.63
N TRP A 11 -2.77 13.82 10.68
CA TRP A 11 -1.89 13.43 9.56
C TRP A 11 -1.48 14.62 8.69
N LYS A 12 -2.33 15.65 8.54
CA LYS A 12 -2.02 16.84 7.74
C LYS A 12 -1.02 17.73 8.47
N LEU A 13 -1.16 17.84 9.78
CA LEU A 13 -0.20 18.55 10.64
C LEU A 13 1.17 17.85 10.65
N LEU A 14 1.16 16.52 10.63
CA LEU A 14 2.39 15.73 10.53
C LEU A 14 3.10 15.92 9.18
N GLU A 15 2.33 16.05 8.09
CA GLU A 15 2.85 16.42 6.76
C GLU A 15 3.48 17.81 6.77
N GLU A 16 2.85 18.79 7.41
CA GLU A 16 3.37 20.16 7.57
C GLU A 16 4.67 20.19 8.36
N PHE A 17 4.74 19.44 9.47
CA PHE A 17 5.96 19.26 10.24
C PHE A 17 7.10 18.67 9.39
N ALA A 18 6.82 17.56 8.69
CA ALA A 18 7.82 16.90 7.85
C ALA A 18 8.30 17.80 6.71
N ALA A 19 7.38 18.58 6.09
CA ALA A 19 7.73 19.56 5.08
C ALA A 19 8.61 20.69 5.63
N ALA A 20 8.33 21.19 6.84
CA ALA A 20 9.12 22.25 7.48
C ALA A 20 10.54 21.80 7.86
N LYS A 21 10.75 20.52 8.17
CA LYS A 21 12.09 19.96 8.45
C LYS A 21 12.90 19.73 7.16
N GLY A 22 12.25 19.54 6.02
CA GLY A 22 12.91 19.33 4.72
C GLY A 22 13.69 18.01 4.65
N GLU A 23 14.95 18.08 4.22
CA GLU A 23 15.85 16.92 4.11
C GLU A 23 16.47 16.49 5.45
N LYS A 24 16.25 17.27 6.53
CA LYS A 24 16.82 16.97 7.85
C LYS A 24 16.12 15.78 8.48
N THR A 25 16.90 14.93 9.16
CA THR A 25 16.37 13.90 10.04
C THR A 25 15.89 14.50 11.36
N PHE A 26 14.87 13.90 11.96
CA PHE A 26 14.29 14.31 13.23
C PHE A 26 13.97 13.09 14.09
N THR A 27 13.99 13.29 15.40
CA THR A 27 13.69 12.24 16.38
C THR A 27 12.18 12.10 16.58
N TYR A 28 11.80 11.11 17.38
CA TYR A 28 10.44 10.97 17.85
C TYR A 28 9.99 12.17 18.71
N ASP A 29 10.88 12.64 19.58
CA ASP A 29 10.59 13.72 20.52
C ASP A 29 10.46 15.08 19.81
N ASP A 30 11.25 15.30 18.75
CA ASP A 30 11.09 16.48 17.87
C ASP A 30 9.65 16.64 17.36
N ILE A 31 8.99 15.53 16.99
CA ILE A 31 7.61 15.54 16.51
C ILE A 31 6.67 15.90 17.67
N LEU A 32 6.85 15.27 18.83
CA LEU A 32 6.00 15.50 20.00
C LEU A 32 6.11 16.93 20.52
N GLU A 33 7.32 17.47 20.64
CA GLU A 33 7.57 18.84 21.06
C GLU A 33 6.94 19.86 20.11
N TRP A 34 7.04 19.61 18.80
CA TRP A 34 6.38 20.47 17.81
C TRP A 34 4.86 20.44 17.94
N PHE A 35 4.26 19.26 18.14
CA PHE A 35 2.82 19.14 18.37
C PHE A 35 2.40 19.80 19.69
N GLU A 36 3.18 19.67 20.76
CA GLU A 36 2.90 20.30 22.05
C GLU A 36 2.96 21.83 21.97
N LYS A 37 3.94 22.36 21.23
CA LYS A 37 4.11 23.80 21.02
C LYS A 37 3.01 24.42 20.15
N ASN A 38 2.62 23.75 19.06
CA ASN A 38 1.71 24.34 18.06
C ASN A 38 0.24 23.88 18.22
N TYR A 39 0.02 22.71 18.82
CA TYR A 39 -1.27 22.03 18.88
C TYR A 39 -1.48 21.31 20.23
N SER A 40 -1.28 22.04 21.33
CA SER A 40 -1.30 21.51 22.71
C SER A 40 -2.56 20.72 23.11
N LYS A 41 -3.71 20.92 22.44
CA LYS A 41 -4.94 20.17 22.71
C LYS A 41 -4.96 18.78 22.05
N ILE A 42 -4.00 18.44 21.18
CA ILE A 42 -3.91 17.12 20.55
C ILE A 42 -3.27 16.14 21.54
N ASN A 43 -3.94 15.00 21.76
CA ASN A 43 -3.42 13.96 22.64
C ASN A 43 -2.13 13.36 22.07
N LYS A 44 -1.05 13.31 22.87
CA LYS A 44 0.24 12.72 22.50
C LYS A 44 0.08 11.30 21.96
N SER A 45 -0.73 10.44 22.59
CA SER A 45 -1.03 9.08 22.13
C SER A 45 -1.63 9.07 20.71
N SER A 46 -2.49 10.03 20.37
CA SER A 46 -3.00 10.15 19.00
C SER A 46 -1.91 10.51 18.01
N VAL A 47 -0.96 11.38 18.38
CA VAL A 47 0.22 11.67 17.56
C VAL A 47 1.07 10.41 17.37
N LYS A 48 1.31 9.63 18.44
CA LYS A 48 2.06 8.36 18.38
C LYS A 48 1.49 7.39 17.35
N LEU A 49 0.17 7.20 17.36
CA LEU A 49 -0.51 6.31 16.41
C LEU A 49 -0.37 6.81 14.97
N HIS A 50 -0.44 8.12 14.75
CA HIS A 50 -0.25 8.71 13.43
C HIS A 50 1.20 8.61 12.94
N ILE A 51 2.19 8.72 13.83
CA ILE A 51 3.60 8.47 13.46
C ILE A 51 3.75 7.04 12.94
N ILE A 52 3.20 6.05 13.65
CA ILE A 52 3.22 4.64 13.22
C ILE A 52 2.50 4.47 11.88
N SER A 53 1.26 4.96 11.79
CA SER A 53 0.42 4.75 10.62
C SER A 53 0.93 5.48 9.37
N CYS A 54 1.65 6.59 9.57
CA CYS A 54 2.20 7.42 8.50
C CYS A 54 3.67 7.13 8.17
N SER A 55 4.31 6.20 8.87
CA SER A 55 5.66 5.72 8.57
C SER A 55 5.60 4.57 7.57
N VAL A 56 6.05 4.80 6.33
CA VAL A 56 5.85 3.86 5.20
C VAL A 56 6.45 2.48 5.44
N ASN A 57 7.62 2.47 6.08
CA ASN A 57 8.40 1.28 6.37
C ASN A 57 8.09 0.67 7.75
N ASN A 58 7.04 1.15 8.42
CA ASN A 58 6.59 0.55 9.67
C ASN A 58 5.57 -0.58 9.38
N PRO A 59 5.88 -1.85 9.72
CA PRO A 59 4.99 -2.96 9.44
C PRO A 59 3.66 -2.88 10.19
N GLN A 60 3.65 -2.24 11.36
CA GLN A 60 2.43 -2.12 12.17
C GLN A 60 1.40 -1.18 11.55
N ARG A 61 1.78 -0.34 10.58
CA ARG A 61 0.84 0.60 9.92
C ARG A 61 -0.34 -0.11 9.25
N ILE A 62 -0.22 -1.41 8.96
CA ILE A 62 -1.30 -2.22 8.38
C ILE A 62 -2.56 -2.23 9.23
N ASN A 63 -2.40 -2.15 10.55
CA ASN A 63 -3.48 -2.23 11.55
C ASN A 63 -4.26 -0.91 11.70
N TYR A 64 -3.88 0.13 10.96
CA TYR A 64 -4.45 1.47 11.09
C TYR A 64 -5.27 1.84 9.86
N SER A 65 -6.39 2.53 10.07
CA SER A 65 -7.27 2.99 8.99
C SER A 65 -6.68 4.18 8.23
N VAL A 66 -5.94 5.07 8.91
CA VAL A 66 -5.29 6.24 8.30
C VAL A 66 -3.88 5.89 7.86
N LYS A 67 -3.72 5.56 6.57
CA LYS A 67 -2.42 5.26 5.95
C LYS A 67 -2.06 6.40 5.00
N LYS A 68 -1.07 7.21 5.38
CA LYS A 68 -0.50 8.29 4.56
C LYS A 68 1.00 8.09 4.49
N ASP A 69 1.59 8.29 3.33
CA ASP A 69 3.01 8.01 3.12
C ASP A 69 3.79 9.30 3.36
N ILE A 70 4.10 9.58 4.63
CA ILE A 70 4.67 10.88 5.07
C ILE A 70 6.07 10.70 5.64
N LEU A 71 6.28 9.66 6.44
CA LEU A 71 7.52 9.46 7.19
C LEU A 71 8.25 8.20 6.73
N PHE A 72 9.58 8.25 6.78
CA PHE A 72 10.46 7.10 6.66
C PHE A 72 11.27 6.95 7.95
N LYS A 73 11.24 5.77 8.55
CA LYS A 73 11.98 5.46 9.79
C LYS A 73 13.38 4.95 9.45
N LEU A 74 14.41 5.55 10.00
CA LEU A 74 15.81 5.18 9.84
C LEU A 74 16.23 4.09 10.83
N GLU A 75 17.34 3.41 10.55
CA GLU A 75 17.86 2.31 11.39
C GLU A 75 18.22 2.76 12.82
N ASN A 76 18.69 4.01 12.95
CA ASN A 76 18.98 4.62 14.25
C ASN A 76 17.72 5.02 15.05
N GLY A 77 16.52 4.74 14.54
CA GLY A 77 15.25 5.08 15.17
C GLY A 77 14.74 6.48 14.87
N ASN A 78 15.53 7.31 14.16
CA ASN A 78 15.09 8.62 13.72
C ASN A 78 14.17 8.53 12.51
N PHE A 79 13.63 9.66 12.09
CA PHE A 79 12.71 9.79 10.98
C PHE A 79 13.21 10.84 10.00
N LYS A 80 12.78 10.71 8.75
CA LYS A 80 12.84 11.77 7.75
C LYS A 80 11.50 11.85 7.01
N LYS A 81 11.32 12.92 6.24
CA LYS A 81 10.23 12.98 5.26
C LYS A 81 10.45 11.87 4.22
N TYR A 82 9.41 11.10 3.95
CA TYR A 82 9.46 10.06 2.94
C TYR A 82 9.53 10.67 1.54
N ASP A 83 10.43 10.13 0.72
CA ASP A 83 10.54 10.44 -0.69
C ASP A 83 10.57 9.13 -1.50
N SER A 84 9.52 8.87 -2.25
CA SER A 84 9.40 7.64 -3.06
C SER A 84 10.51 7.48 -4.10
N THR A 85 11.13 8.58 -4.53
CA THR A 85 12.23 8.56 -5.52
C THR A 85 13.50 7.98 -4.91
N ASN A 86 13.79 8.35 -3.67
CA ASN A 86 15.03 8.00 -2.98
C ASN A 86 14.89 6.79 -2.05
N ASP A 87 13.72 6.60 -1.44
CA ASP A 87 13.46 5.55 -0.45
C ASP A 87 12.84 4.28 -1.05
N GLY A 88 12.54 4.34 -2.36
CA GLY A 88 11.78 3.32 -3.08
C GLY A 88 10.30 3.31 -2.70
N LEU A 89 9.50 2.57 -3.46
CA LEU A 89 8.08 2.40 -3.20
C LEU A 89 7.86 1.37 -2.08
N TRP A 90 7.03 1.73 -1.10
CA TRP A 90 6.68 0.87 0.03
C TRP A 90 5.22 0.46 -0.05
N ILE A 91 4.98 -0.84 -0.26
CA ILE A 91 3.66 -1.44 -0.34
C ILE A 91 3.26 -2.07 1.00
N GLY A 92 1.97 -2.01 1.32
CA GLY A 92 1.37 -2.89 2.34
C GLY A 92 1.94 -2.81 3.76
N GLY A 93 2.66 -1.74 4.14
CA GLY A 93 3.24 -1.61 5.47
C GLY A 93 4.55 -2.34 5.67
N GLY A 94 5.65 -1.69 5.30
CA GLY A 94 6.98 -2.24 5.57
C GLY A 94 7.54 -3.21 4.53
N GLN A 95 6.90 -3.38 3.37
CA GLN A 95 7.49 -4.14 2.26
C GLN A 95 7.98 -3.17 1.17
N LYS A 96 9.30 -3.13 0.94
CA LYS A 96 9.87 -2.42 -0.20
C LYS A 96 9.53 -3.21 -1.47
N GLU A 97 9.05 -2.52 -2.50
CA GLU A 97 8.85 -3.13 -3.81
C GLU A 97 10.19 -3.69 -4.30
N LYS A 98 10.24 -4.99 -4.58
CA LYS A 98 11.43 -5.63 -5.16
C LYS A 98 11.58 -5.12 -6.58
N THR A 99 12.48 -4.16 -6.79
CA THR A 99 12.97 -3.83 -8.12
C THR A 99 13.88 -4.96 -8.58
N GLU A 100 13.45 -5.70 -9.61
CA GLU A 100 14.32 -6.63 -10.34
C GLU A 100 15.37 -5.82 -11.11
N ILE A 101 16.47 -5.50 -10.45
CA ILE A 101 17.86 -5.46 -10.94
C ILE A 101 18.67 -5.55 -9.65
N ASP A 102 19.32 -6.69 -9.43
CA ASP A 102 20.59 -6.80 -8.71
C ASP A 102 21.15 -8.18 -9.06
N ASP A 103 22.18 -8.13 -9.92
CA ASP A 103 22.91 -9.25 -10.47
C ASP A 103 23.55 -10.15 -9.40
N GLU A 104 23.61 -11.43 -9.76
CA GLU A 104 24.17 -12.53 -9.00
C GLU A 104 25.71 -12.44 -8.89
N SER A 105 26.23 -12.28 -7.67
CA SER A 105 27.46 -12.89 -7.12
C SER A 105 27.83 -12.17 -5.81
N SER A 106 28.04 -12.78 -4.65
CA SER A 106 28.62 -14.07 -4.33
C SER A 106 28.33 -14.41 -2.84
N SER A 107 28.06 -15.69 -2.59
CA SER A 107 27.78 -16.38 -1.32
C SER A 107 29.00 -16.45 -0.36
N PRO A 108 28.95 -17.10 0.82
CA PRO A 108 28.07 -17.01 2.00
C PRO A 108 28.89 -16.72 3.29
N ARG A 109 28.22 -16.41 4.43
CA ARG A 109 28.68 -16.87 5.75
C ARG A 109 27.60 -16.79 6.84
N ASN A 110 27.33 -17.95 7.44
CA ASN A 110 26.58 -18.19 8.68
C ASN A 110 27.09 -17.31 9.84
N LEU A 111 26.21 -16.97 10.80
CA LEU A 111 26.40 -17.35 12.22
C LEU A 111 25.12 -17.11 13.07
N LYS A 112 24.60 -18.24 13.58
CA LYS A 112 24.04 -18.50 14.92
C LYS A 112 22.61 -18.06 15.27
N GLN A 113 21.79 -19.11 15.36
CA GLN A 113 20.68 -19.33 16.27
C GLN A 113 20.88 -18.77 17.68
N SER A 114 19.81 -18.21 18.26
CA SER A 114 19.46 -18.46 19.66
C SER A 114 17.93 -18.41 19.85
N ASN A 115 17.41 -19.62 20.02
CA ASN A 115 16.19 -20.12 20.67
C ASN A 115 15.21 -19.19 21.42
N ASN A 116 13.93 -19.52 21.19
CA ASN A 116 12.81 -19.68 22.12
C ASN A 116 12.20 -18.45 22.81
N HIS A 117 10.95 -18.15 22.44
CA HIS A 117 9.85 -18.42 23.36
C HIS A 117 8.58 -18.83 22.62
N ASP A 118 8.05 -19.97 23.03
CA ASP A 118 6.78 -20.56 22.62
C ASP A 118 5.62 -19.58 22.75
N ASN A 119 4.69 -19.61 21.80
CA ASN A 119 3.27 -19.64 22.14
C ASN A 119 2.44 -20.25 21.01
N ASN A 120 2.03 -21.47 21.30
CA ASN A 120 1.12 -22.33 20.57
C ASN A 120 -0.26 -21.64 20.43
N TYR A 121 -0.64 -21.23 19.22
CA TYR A 121 -2.04 -21.00 18.88
C TYR A 121 -2.35 -21.67 17.55
N SER A 122 -2.67 -22.96 17.64
CA SER A 122 -3.41 -23.68 16.60
C SER A 122 -4.73 -22.95 16.33
N SER A 123 -4.80 -22.18 15.25
CA SER A 123 -6.07 -21.74 14.69
C SER A 123 -6.26 -22.32 13.29
N LYS A 124 -7.21 -23.25 13.23
CA LYS A 124 -7.83 -23.77 12.00
C LYS A 124 -8.18 -22.60 11.08
N MET A 125 -7.62 -22.61 9.86
CA MET A 125 -8.02 -21.70 8.79
C MET A 125 -9.47 -21.96 8.39
N ASN A 126 -10.39 -21.10 8.83
CA ASN A 126 -11.72 -21.04 8.25
C ASN A 126 -11.63 -20.34 6.89
N LYS A 127 -11.93 -21.05 5.80
CA LYS A 127 -12.09 -20.47 4.46
C LYS A 127 -13.26 -19.49 4.50
N SER A 128 -13.00 -18.19 4.53
CA SER A 128 -14.04 -17.16 4.56
C SER A 128 -14.80 -17.11 3.23
N LYS A 129 -16.11 -16.89 3.32
CA LYS A 129 -16.98 -16.67 2.15
C LYS A 129 -16.52 -15.42 1.40
N ARG A 130 -16.56 -15.47 0.06
CA ARG A 130 -16.15 -14.38 -0.84
C ARG A 130 -16.93 -13.10 -0.51
N THR A 131 -16.27 -12.14 0.12
CA THR A 131 -16.85 -10.83 0.46
C THR A 131 -17.04 -10.00 -0.80
N ILE A 132 -18.23 -9.41 -0.97
CA ILE A 132 -18.50 -8.45 -2.05
C ILE A 132 -17.60 -7.23 -1.83
N LEU A 133 -16.83 -6.86 -2.86
CA LEU A 133 -15.94 -5.72 -2.80
C LEU A 133 -16.78 -4.43 -2.67
N ASN A 134 -16.54 -3.65 -1.62
CA ASN A 134 -17.34 -2.46 -1.36
C ASN A 134 -17.12 -1.36 -2.41
N ASN A 135 -18.12 -0.51 -2.62
CA ASN A 135 -18.05 0.55 -3.65
C ASN A 135 -16.88 1.53 -3.46
N SER A 136 -16.45 1.76 -2.22
CA SER A 136 -15.29 2.62 -1.92
C SER A 136 -13.99 2.03 -2.45
N MET A 137 -13.77 0.73 -2.25
CA MET A 137 -12.60 0.00 -2.74
C MET A 137 -12.62 -0.08 -4.26
N ARG A 138 -13.79 -0.33 -4.86
CA ARG A 138 -13.99 -0.30 -6.32
C ARG A 138 -13.59 1.06 -6.90
N MET A 139 -14.09 2.15 -6.32
CA MET A 139 -13.73 3.50 -6.76
C MET A 139 -12.23 3.81 -6.60
N ARG A 140 -11.58 3.30 -5.55
CA ARG A 140 -10.13 3.46 -5.36
C ARG A 140 -9.32 2.67 -6.40
N ILE A 141 -9.75 1.47 -6.77
CA ILE A 141 -9.12 0.68 -7.85
C ILE A 141 -9.19 1.46 -9.16
N TRP A 142 -10.35 2.02 -9.48
CA TRP A 142 -10.55 2.83 -10.67
C TRP A 142 -9.65 4.08 -10.67
N ARG A 143 -9.69 4.87 -9.59
CA ARG A 143 -8.88 6.10 -9.51
C ARG A 143 -7.38 5.84 -9.67
N ARG A 144 -6.89 4.65 -9.32
CA ARG A 144 -5.46 4.29 -9.45
C ARG A 144 -4.97 4.28 -10.89
N PHE A 145 -5.82 4.05 -11.90
CA PHE A 145 -5.33 4.06 -13.29
C PHE A 145 -6.06 4.99 -14.26
N TRP A 146 -7.24 5.49 -13.90
CA TRP A 146 -7.99 6.45 -14.74
C TRP A 146 -8.34 7.74 -13.99
N GLY A 147 -7.88 7.90 -12.75
CA GLY A 147 -8.17 9.09 -11.94
C GLY A 147 -9.68 9.34 -11.83
N ASN A 148 -10.09 10.57 -12.18
CA ASN A 148 -11.50 10.98 -12.15
C ASN A 148 -12.23 10.79 -13.49
N ASN A 149 -11.60 10.12 -14.48
CA ASN A 149 -12.25 9.87 -15.76
C ASN A 149 -13.41 8.88 -15.59
N MET A 150 -14.50 9.10 -16.33
CA MET A 150 -15.67 8.21 -16.32
C MET A 150 -15.43 6.96 -17.18
N ASP A 151 -14.58 7.10 -18.19
CA ASP A 151 -14.23 6.05 -19.14
C ASP A 151 -12.76 5.65 -19.02
N GLY A 152 -12.51 4.38 -19.29
CA GLY A 152 -11.21 3.76 -19.20
C GLY A 152 -11.08 2.57 -20.12
N LYS A 153 -9.99 1.82 -19.95
CA LYS A 153 -9.68 0.63 -20.76
C LYS A 153 -9.42 -0.55 -19.85
N CYS A 154 -9.92 -1.72 -20.25
CA CYS A 154 -9.58 -2.98 -19.61
C CYS A 154 -8.07 -3.19 -19.64
N VAL A 155 -7.45 -3.46 -18.49
CA VAL A 155 -5.99 -3.64 -18.44
C VAL A 155 -5.49 -4.88 -19.18
N VAL A 156 -6.38 -5.85 -19.41
CA VAL A 156 -6.09 -7.10 -20.12
C VAL A 156 -6.23 -6.92 -21.64
N CYS A 157 -7.41 -6.50 -22.10
CA CYS A 157 -7.76 -6.50 -23.54
C CYS A 157 -7.92 -5.12 -24.18
N GLU A 158 -7.69 -4.04 -23.43
CA GLU A 158 -7.89 -2.64 -23.85
C GLU A 158 -9.31 -2.23 -24.26
N LEU A 159 -10.30 -3.13 -24.17
CA LEU A 159 -11.70 -2.79 -24.40
C LEU A 159 -12.14 -1.63 -23.49
N SER A 160 -12.84 -0.66 -24.05
CA SER A 160 -13.41 0.45 -23.29
C SER A 160 -14.35 -0.06 -22.20
N ILE A 161 -14.16 0.46 -20.99
CA ILE A 161 -14.96 0.17 -19.80
C ILE A 161 -15.28 1.50 -19.10
N ALA A 162 -16.37 1.54 -18.34
CA ALA A 162 -16.75 2.72 -17.57
C ALA A 162 -16.63 2.44 -16.06
N VAL A 163 -16.48 3.50 -15.27
CA VAL A 163 -16.43 3.44 -13.79
C VAL A 163 -17.64 2.70 -13.19
N GLU A 164 -18.77 2.76 -13.88
CA GLU A 164 -20.02 2.10 -13.49
C GLU A 164 -20.00 0.60 -13.80
N THR A 165 -19.37 0.20 -14.91
CA THR A 165 -19.56 -1.13 -15.51
C THR A 165 -18.35 -2.06 -15.46
N PHE A 166 -17.18 -1.58 -15.02
CA PHE A 166 -15.99 -2.41 -14.95
C PHE A 166 -16.09 -3.58 -13.94
N GLU A 167 -15.12 -4.48 -13.93
CA GLU A 167 -14.97 -5.51 -12.89
C GLU A 167 -13.64 -5.33 -12.17
N ALA A 168 -13.63 -5.46 -10.84
CA ALA A 168 -12.40 -5.49 -10.06
C ALA A 168 -11.82 -6.92 -10.09
N GLY A 169 -10.94 -7.21 -11.04
CA GLY A 169 -10.31 -8.52 -11.19
C GLY A 169 -9.03 -8.65 -10.36
N HIS A 170 -8.85 -9.79 -9.70
CA HIS A 170 -7.59 -10.11 -9.00
C HIS A 170 -6.45 -10.34 -9.99
N ILE A 171 -5.27 -9.78 -9.74
CA ILE A 171 -4.04 -10.05 -10.52
C ILE A 171 -3.54 -11.46 -10.20
N VAL A 172 -3.42 -11.78 -8.91
CA VAL A 172 -3.20 -13.13 -8.39
C VAL A 172 -4.51 -13.60 -7.75
N SER A 173 -5.06 -14.71 -8.21
CA SER A 173 -6.31 -15.23 -7.65
C SER A 173 -6.14 -15.72 -6.22
N VAL A 174 -7.21 -15.66 -5.42
CA VAL A 174 -7.24 -16.21 -4.05
C VAL A 174 -6.87 -17.70 -4.03
N ALA A 175 -7.27 -18.46 -5.05
CA ALA A 175 -6.94 -19.87 -5.19
C ALA A 175 -5.41 -20.12 -5.34
N LYS A 176 -4.67 -19.12 -5.82
CA LYS A 176 -3.21 -19.14 -5.97
C LYS A 176 -2.48 -18.30 -4.91
N GLY A 177 -3.14 -17.99 -3.79
CA GLY A 177 -2.54 -17.26 -2.68
C GLY A 177 -2.61 -15.73 -2.79
N GLY A 178 -3.36 -15.19 -3.75
CA GLY A 178 -3.59 -13.75 -3.85
C GLY A 178 -4.50 -13.23 -2.73
N GLY A 179 -4.17 -12.06 -2.19
CA GLY A 179 -4.96 -11.39 -1.15
C GLY A 179 -5.96 -10.37 -1.70
N ASP A 180 -6.76 -9.79 -0.82
CA ASP A 180 -7.71 -8.71 -1.14
C ASP A 180 -7.08 -7.31 -0.99
N ASP A 181 -5.76 -7.19 -1.22
CA ASP A 181 -5.10 -5.89 -1.27
C ASP A 181 -5.49 -5.15 -2.55
N ILE A 182 -5.73 -3.84 -2.47
CA ILE A 182 -6.11 -3.00 -3.62
C ILE A 182 -5.14 -3.11 -4.81
N LEU A 183 -3.85 -3.33 -4.54
CA LEU A 183 -2.80 -3.48 -5.56
C LEU A 183 -2.92 -4.80 -6.30
N ASN A 184 -3.51 -5.82 -5.67
CA ASN A 184 -3.84 -7.08 -6.31
C ASN A 184 -5.12 -6.99 -7.15
N PHE A 185 -5.71 -5.81 -7.35
CA PHE A 185 -6.83 -5.61 -8.24
C PHE A 185 -6.48 -4.67 -9.40
N ALA A 186 -7.09 -4.95 -10.54
CA ALA A 186 -7.13 -4.05 -11.67
C ALA A 186 -8.53 -4.05 -12.30
N PRO A 187 -8.99 -2.94 -12.87
CA PRO A 187 -10.26 -2.93 -13.54
C PRO A 187 -10.14 -3.55 -14.92
N ILE A 188 -11.05 -4.48 -15.16
CA ILE A 188 -11.11 -5.29 -16.37
C ILE A 188 -12.55 -5.35 -16.86
N CYS A 189 -12.75 -5.77 -18.10
CA CYS A 189 -14.09 -6.05 -18.59
C CYS A 189 -14.61 -7.38 -18.03
N LYS A 190 -15.94 -7.53 -18.01
CA LYS A 190 -16.61 -8.77 -17.58
C LYS A 190 -16.06 -10.01 -18.30
N GLY A 191 -15.83 -9.92 -19.61
CA GLY A 191 -15.31 -11.03 -20.42
C GLY A 191 -13.92 -11.50 -20.00
N CYS A 192 -13.00 -10.57 -19.69
CA CYS A 192 -11.68 -10.93 -19.18
C CYS A 192 -11.75 -11.52 -17.77
N ASN A 193 -12.61 -10.97 -16.91
CA ASN A 193 -12.78 -11.44 -15.53
C ASN A 193 -13.24 -12.92 -15.49
N SER A 194 -14.25 -13.26 -16.29
CA SER A 194 -14.72 -14.64 -16.39
C SER A 194 -13.78 -15.55 -17.20
N GLY A 195 -13.09 -15.02 -18.21
CA GLY A 195 -12.15 -15.78 -19.04
C GLY A 195 -10.90 -16.23 -18.29
N MET A 196 -10.34 -15.36 -17.44
CA MET A 196 -9.10 -15.61 -16.69
C MET A 196 -9.25 -16.64 -15.56
N ARG A 197 -10.44 -16.75 -14.96
CA ARG A 197 -10.72 -17.67 -13.83
C ARG A 197 -9.71 -17.49 -12.68
N THR A 198 -8.88 -18.50 -12.44
CA THR A 198 -7.87 -18.52 -11.36
C THR A 198 -6.45 -18.31 -11.88
N GLU A 199 -6.28 -18.10 -13.19
CA GLU A 199 -4.99 -17.77 -13.80
C GLU A 199 -4.49 -16.40 -13.30
N ASN A 200 -3.18 -16.19 -13.33
CA ASN A 200 -2.63 -14.86 -13.07
C ASN A 200 -3.01 -13.95 -14.25
N MET A 201 -3.37 -12.70 -13.95
CA MET A 201 -3.82 -11.75 -14.96
C MET A 201 -2.80 -11.48 -16.04
N MET A 202 -1.53 -11.43 -15.67
CA MET A 202 -0.43 -11.18 -16.60
C MET A 202 -0.22 -12.37 -17.53
N ASP A 203 -0.25 -13.58 -16.98
CA ASP A 203 -0.16 -14.83 -17.75
C ASP A 203 -1.31 -14.95 -18.74
N TYR A 204 -2.55 -14.70 -18.28
CA TYR A 204 -3.74 -14.72 -19.14
C TYR A 204 -3.65 -13.67 -20.25
N LYS A 205 -3.22 -12.44 -19.92
CA LYS A 205 -3.03 -11.37 -20.91
C LYS A 205 -2.01 -11.78 -21.97
N ASN A 206 -0.85 -12.27 -21.56
CA ASN A 206 0.21 -12.67 -22.48
C ASN A 206 -0.22 -13.84 -23.39
N ARG A 207 -0.97 -14.78 -22.84
CA ARG A 207 -1.44 -15.96 -23.58
C ARG A 207 -2.58 -15.65 -24.55
N VAL A 208 -3.53 -14.78 -24.18
CA VAL A 208 -4.76 -14.51 -24.95
C VAL A 208 -4.64 -13.24 -25.81
N TYR A 209 -3.87 -12.25 -25.36
CA TYR A 209 -3.69 -10.96 -26.02
C TYR A 209 -2.20 -10.58 -26.17
N PRO A 210 -1.36 -11.44 -26.79
CA PRO A 210 0.09 -11.24 -26.86
C PRO A 210 0.52 -9.95 -27.58
N HIS A 211 -0.33 -9.41 -28.46
CA HIS A 211 -0.06 -8.19 -29.22
C HIS A 211 -0.43 -6.90 -28.47
N ILE A 212 -1.08 -7.01 -27.31
CA ILE A 212 -1.36 -5.87 -26.46
C ILE A 212 -0.15 -5.65 -25.56
N HIS A 213 0.75 -4.77 -26.01
CA HIS A 213 1.98 -4.45 -25.30
C HIS A 213 1.71 -4.04 -23.85
N VAL A 214 2.49 -4.63 -22.94
CA VAL A 214 2.38 -4.42 -21.51
C VAL A 214 2.83 -3.01 -21.18
N LYS A 215 1.90 -2.04 -21.10
CA LYS A 215 2.12 -0.93 -20.19
C LYS A 215 2.10 -1.52 -18.79
N SER A 216 3.25 -1.55 -18.14
CA SER A 216 3.37 -1.90 -16.72
C SER A 216 2.20 -1.26 -15.95
N LEU A 217 1.37 -2.07 -15.29
CA LEU A 217 0.25 -1.59 -14.45
C LEU A 217 0.73 -0.85 -13.19
N VAL A 218 2.05 -0.66 -13.11
CA VAL A 218 2.79 0.06 -12.08
C VAL A 218 3.10 1.50 -12.53
N ASN A 219 2.90 1.83 -13.82
CA ASN A 219 3.24 3.13 -14.42
C ASN A 219 2.03 3.87 -15.02
N PHE A 220 0.90 3.94 -14.31
CA PHE A 220 -0.16 4.89 -14.62
C PHE A 220 -0.05 6.09 -13.67
N PRO A 221 -0.04 7.33 -14.19
CA PRO A 221 0.18 8.55 -13.40
C PRO A 221 -0.93 8.81 -12.36
#